data_AF-A0A376RQT1-F1
#
_entry.id   AF-A0A376RQT1-F1
#
_cell.length_a   1.000
_cell.length_b   1.000
_cell.length_c   1.000
_cell.angle_alpha   90.00
_cell.angle_beta   90.00
_cell.angle_gamma   90.00
#
_symmetry.space_group_name_H-M   'P 1'
#
loop_
_entity.id
_entity.type
_entity.pdbx_description
1 polymer ?
#
loop_
_entity_poly.entity_id
_entity_poly.type
_entity_poly.pdbx_seq_one_letter_code
_entity_poly.pdbx_strand_id
1 'polypeptide(L)'
;MIAIVAVYGIAWMAETMFGAHMSEIQGVLGEMVKEYPWAYAIVLLLVSKFVNSQAAALAAIVPVALAIGVDPAYIVASAPACYGYYILPTYPSDLAAIQFDRSGTTHIGRFVINHSFILPGLIGVSVSCVFGWIFAAMYGFL
;
A
#
# COMPACT_ATOMS: atom_id res chain seq x y z
N MET A 1 9.66 24.60 -5.47
CA MET A 1 8.33 24.74 -6.13
C MET A 1 7.94 23.48 -6.93
N ILE A 2 8.82 22.93 -7.78
CA ILE A 2 8.56 21.73 -8.60
C ILE A 2 8.11 20.52 -7.77
N ALA A 3 8.78 20.23 -6.64
CA ALA A 3 8.42 19.09 -5.78
C ALA A 3 7.00 19.19 -5.20
N ILE A 4 6.56 20.38 -4.80
CA ILE A 4 5.21 20.60 -4.26
C ILE A 4 4.17 20.37 -5.34
N VAL A 5 4.38 20.95 -6.54
CA VAL A 5 3.47 20.78 -7.68
C VAL A 5 3.40 19.31 -8.12
N ALA A 6 4.52 18.58 -8.11
CA ALA A 6 4.55 17.16 -8.45
C ALA A 6 3.79 16.30 -7.42
N VAL A 7 4.02 16.51 -6.12
CA VAL A 7 3.32 15.77 -5.06
C VAL A 7 1.82 16.08 -5.06
N TYR A 8 1.46 17.36 -5.15
CA TYR A 8 0.06 17.79 -5.18
C TYR A 8 -0.65 17.32 -6.46
N GLY A 9 0.03 17.34 -7.61
CA GLY A 9 -0.53 16.88 -8.89
C GLY A 9 -0.87 15.38 -8.88
N ILE A 10 -0.01 14.54 -8.30
CA ILE A 10 -0.30 13.11 -8.16
C ILE A 10 -1.48 12.88 -7.21
N ALA A 11 -1.49 13.58 -6.06
CA ALA A 11 -2.59 13.51 -5.10
C ALA A 11 -3.92 13.93 -5.73
N TRP A 12 -3.93 15.04 -6.48
CA TRP A 12 -5.12 15.56 -7.15
C TRP A 12 -5.62 14.65 -8.29
N MET A 13 -4.70 14.07 -9.07
CA MET A 13 -5.09 13.11 -10.12
C MET A 13 -5.71 11.85 -9.51
N ALA A 14 -5.11 11.33 -8.42
CA ALA A 14 -5.69 10.22 -7.68
C ALA A 14 -7.09 10.61 -7.16
N GLU A 15 -7.21 11.72 -6.44
CA GLU A 15 -8.48 12.24 -5.90
C GLU A 15 -9.55 12.41 -6.98
N THR A 16 -9.18 12.87 -8.18
CA THR A 16 -10.12 13.01 -9.30
C THR A 16 -10.64 11.66 -9.80
N MET A 17 -9.77 10.65 -9.94
CA MET A 17 -10.15 9.29 -10.33
C MET A 17 -11.00 8.60 -9.25
N PHE A 18 -10.60 8.72 -7.98
CA PHE A 18 -11.37 8.20 -6.85
C PHE A 18 -12.73 8.88 -6.74
N GLY A 19 -12.79 10.21 -6.92
CA GLY A 19 -14.04 10.97 -6.91
C GLY A 19 -14.99 10.57 -8.04
N ALA A 20 -14.47 10.38 -9.25
CA ALA A 20 -15.27 9.98 -10.42
C ALA A 20 -15.89 8.57 -10.26
N HIS A 21 -15.18 7.65 -9.60
CA HIS A 21 -15.62 6.27 -9.38
C HIS A 21 -16.07 5.99 -7.93
N MET A 22 -16.30 7.04 -7.13
CA MET A 22 -16.53 6.88 -5.70
C MET A 22 -17.70 5.94 -5.41
N SER A 23 -18.83 6.07 -6.12
CA SER A 23 -20.00 5.19 -5.92
C SER A 23 -19.69 3.70 -6.17
N GLU A 24 -18.94 3.38 -7.22
CA GLU A 24 -18.52 2.01 -7.56
C GLU A 24 -17.54 1.47 -6.52
N ILE A 25 -16.57 2.29 -6.15
CA ILE A 25 -15.56 2.00 -5.13
C ILE A 25 -16.26 1.74 -3.79
N GLN A 26 -17.20 2.59 -3.39
CA GLN A 26 -17.97 2.43 -2.15
C GLN A 26 -18.81 1.16 -2.16
N GLY A 27 -19.45 0.82 -3.29
CA GLY A 27 -20.22 -0.42 -3.41
C GLY A 27 -19.35 -1.67 -3.23
N VAL A 28 -18.23 -1.74 -3.93
CA VAL A 28 -17.36 -2.94 -3.93
C VAL A 28 -16.49 -3.02 -2.67
N LEU A 29 -15.82 -1.93 -2.28
CA LEU A 29 -14.92 -1.92 -1.13
C LEU A 29 -15.66 -1.78 0.20
N GLY A 30 -16.76 -1.03 0.24
CA GLY A 30 -17.54 -0.82 1.45
C GLY A 30 -18.13 -2.12 1.99
N GLU A 31 -18.76 -2.91 1.13
CA GLU A 31 -19.32 -4.22 1.51
C GLU A 31 -18.21 -5.22 1.85
N MET A 32 -17.17 -5.30 1.01
CA MET A 32 -16.07 -6.24 1.22
C MET A 32 -15.29 -5.96 2.50
N VAL A 33 -14.99 -4.71 2.86
CA VAL A 33 -14.24 -4.41 4.09
C VAL A 33 -15.11 -4.54 5.34
N LYS A 34 -16.43 -4.34 5.25
CA LYS A 34 -17.34 -4.61 6.37
C LYS A 34 -17.42 -6.10 6.69
N GLU A 35 -17.48 -6.95 5.66
CA GLU A 35 -17.52 -8.41 5.84
C GLU A 35 -16.14 -9.02 6.11
N TYR A 36 -15.10 -8.46 5.48
CA TYR A 36 -13.72 -8.90 5.56
C TYR A 36 -12.76 -7.72 5.86
N PRO A 37 -12.67 -7.26 7.12
CA PRO A 37 -11.83 -6.12 7.50
C PRO A 37 -10.36 -6.21 7.06
N TRP A 38 -9.79 -7.42 6.97
CA TRP A 38 -8.43 -7.67 6.48
C TRP A 38 -8.23 -7.33 5.00
N ALA A 39 -9.30 -7.29 4.20
CA ALA A 39 -9.25 -6.95 2.78
C ALA A 39 -8.75 -5.52 2.56
N TYR A 40 -8.93 -4.63 3.54
CA TYR A 40 -8.39 -3.27 3.51
C TYR A 40 -6.86 -3.26 3.31
N ALA A 41 -6.13 -4.15 3.98
CA ALA A 41 -4.67 -4.25 3.85
C ALA A 41 -4.27 -4.62 2.40
N ILE A 42 -5.00 -5.53 1.76
CA ILE A 42 -4.72 -5.95 0.38
C ILE A 42 -4.97 -4.81 -0.60
N VAL A 43 -6.09 -4.10 -0.41
CA VAL A 43 -6.43 -2.94 -1.25
C VAL A 43 -5.36 -1.87 -1.13
N LEU A 44 -4.96 -1.54 0.09
CA LEU A 44 -3.91 -0.56 0.35
C LEU A 44 -2.57 -0.98 -0.27
N LEU A 45 -2.23 -2.28 -0.21
CA LEU A 45 -1.02 -2.84 -0.83
C LEU A 45 -1.03 -2.70 -2.36
N LEU A 46 -2.14 -3.03 -3.00
CA LEU A 46 -2.30 -2.91 -4.44
C LEU A 46 -2.25 -1.45 -4.89
N VAL A 47 -2.99 -0.57 -4.22
CA VAL A 47 -3.01 0.86 -4.55
C VAL A 47 -1.64 1.49 -4.33
N SER A 48 -0.98 1.17 -3.21
CA SER A 48 0.41 1.57 -2.97
C SER A 48 1.32 1.20 -4.12
N LYS A 49 1.18 -0.03 -4.64
CA LYS A 49 2.02 -0.46 -5.74
C LYS A 49 1.75 0.33 -7.02
N PHE A 50 0.49 0.50 -7.40
CA PHE A 50 0.13 1.20 -8.64
C PHE A 50 0.47 2.68 -8.61
N VAL A 51 0.32 3.33 -7.45
CA VAL A 51 0.67 4.75 -7.26
C VAL A 51 2.17 4.93 -7.01
N ASN A 52 2.89 3.86 -6.67
CA ASN A 52 4.32 3.84 -6.38
C ASN A 52 4.71 4.94 -5.35
N SER A 53 3.85 5.15 -4.35
CA SER A 53 4.02 6.12 -3.25
C SER A 53 3.11 5.81 -2.06
N GLN A 54 3.68 5.66 -0.86
CA GLN A 54 3.03 5.45 0.44
C GLN A 54 2.11 6.61 0.77
N ALA A 55 2.66 7.82 0.73
CA ALA A 55 1.95 9.02 1.08
C ALA A 55 0.76 9.24 0.14
N ALA A 56 0.94 9.05 -1.17
CA ALA A 56 -0.13 9.22 -2.14
C ALA A 56 -1.18 8.10 -2.02
N ALA A 57 -0.79 6.86 -1.74
CA ALA A 57 -1.73 5.76 -1.54
C ALA A 57 -2.57 5.95 -0.27
N LEU A 58 -1.95 6.38 0.84
CA LEU A 58 -2.67 6.72 2.06
C LEU A 58 -3.59 7.93 1.86
N ALA A 59 -3.10 8.99 1.20
CA ALA A 59 -3.91 10.17 0.89
C ALA A 59 -5.11 9.84 -0.01
N ALA A 60 -4.98 8.84 -0.88
CA ALA A 60 -6.06 8.39 -1.74
C ALA A 60 -7.06 7.48 -1.00
N ILE A 61 -6.60 6.47 -0.27
CA ILE A 61 -7.45 5.39 0.25
C ILE A 61 -8.01 5.67 1.63
N VAL A 62 -7.28 6.35 2.51
CA VAL A 62 -7.74 6.61 3.88
C VAL A 62 -9.03 7.45 3.92
N PRO A 63 -9.15 8.57 3.16
CA PRO A 63 -10.40 9.34 3.16
C PRO A 63 -11.59 8.53 2.64
N VAL A 64 -11.37 7.72 1.60
CA VAL A 64 -12.40 6.83 1.02
C VAL A 64 -12.85 5.79 2.05
N ALA A 65 -11.90 5.13 2.72
CA ALA A 65 -12.18 4.12 3.73
C ALA A 65 -12.98 4.68 4.92
N LEU A 66 -12.62 5.88 5.38
CA LEU A 66 -13.37 6.58 6.42
C LEU A 66 -14.79 6.94 5.96
N ALA A 67 -14.95 7.39 4.71
CA ALA A 67 -16.26 7.77 4.15
C ALA A 67 -17.24 6.59 4.05
N ILE A 68 -16.75 5.35 3.89
CA ILE A 68 -17.58 4.13 3.86
C ILE A 68 -17.77 3.47 5.23
N GLY A 69 -17.20 4.05 6.28
CA GLY A 69 -17.33 3.59 7.66
C GLY A 69 -16.37 2.46 8.04
N VAL A 70 -15.20 2.34 7.40
CA VAL A 70 -14.13 1.47 7.92
C VAL A 70 -13.66 2.01 9.27
N ASP A 71 -13.55 1.13 10.26
CA ASP A 71 -13.00 1.49 11.57
C ASP A 71 -11.56 2.02 11.42
N PRO A 72 -11.24 3.22 11.95
CA PRO A 72 -9.87 3.75 11.96
C PRO A 72 -8.83 2.78 12.53
N ALA A 73 -9.21 1.90 13.45
CA ALA A 73 -8.32 0.88 13.99
C ALA A 73 -7.83 -0.09 12.92
N TYR A 74 -8.68 -0.54 11.99
CA TYR A 74 -8.27 -1.38 10.86
C TYR A 74 -7.31 -0.65 9.91
N ILE A 75 -7.53 0.66 9.73
CA ILE A 75 -6.69 1.52 8.89
C ILE A 75 -5.28 1.61 9.48
N VAL A 76 -5.17 1.89 10.78
CA VAL A 76 -3.89 2.02 11.49
C VAL A 76 -3.19 0.67 11.60
N ALA A 77 -3.92 -0.39 11.97
CA ALA A 77 -3.38 -1.75 12.10
C ALA A 77 -2.80 -2.28 10.77
N SER A 78 -3.37 -1.84 9.65
CA SER A 78 -2.94 -2.23 8.30
C SER A 78 -2.02 -1.21 7.62
N ALA A 79 -1.61 -0.14 8.31
CA ALA A 79 -0.77 0.90 7.74
C ALA A 79 0.51 0.38 7.05
N PRO A 80 1.21 -0.67 7.55
CA PRO A 80 2.39 -1.21 6.86
C PRO A 80 2.11 -1.71 5.43
N ALA A 81 0.86 -2.06 5.11
CA ALA A 81 0.48 -2.47 3.76
C ALA A 81 0.66 -1.35 2.71
N CYS A 82 0.80 -0.09 3.12
CA CYS A 82 1.16 0.97 2.18
C CYS A 82 2.59 0.83 1.62
N TYR A 83 3.39 -0.14 2.06
CA TYR A 83 4.69 -0.47 1.46
C TYR A 83 4.57 -1.56 0.40
N GLY A 84 3.89 -1.28 -0.73
CA GLY A 84 3.72 -2.23 -1.84
C GLY A 84 4.85 -2.20 -2.87
N TYR A 85 5.83 -1.30 -2.75
CA TYR A 85 6.83 -1.02 -3.78
C TYR A 85 7.62 -2.25 -4.22
N TYR A 86 7.94 -3.13 -3.25
CA TYR A 86 8.74 -4.32 -3.46
C TYR A 86 8.10 -5.34 -4.41
N ILE A 87 6.83 -5.17 -4.83
CA ILE A 87 6.15 -6.13 -5.72
C ILE A 87 6.64 -6.02 -7.18
N LEU A 88 7.05 -4.82 -7.62
CA LEU A 88 7.77 -4.65 -8.89
C LEU A 88 9.01 -3.80 -8.59
N PRO A 89 10.22 -4.22 -8.97
CA PRO A 89 11.48 -3.57 -8.60
C PRO A 89 11.74 -2.34 -9.49
N THR A 90 10.80 -1.39 -9.48
CA THR A 90 10.79 -0.18 -10.30
C THR A 90 11.26 1.04 -9.51
N TYR A 91 11.47 0.91 -8.19
CA TYR A 91 11.91 2.02 -7.36
C TYR A 91 13.43 2.24 -7.55
N PRO A 92 13.92 3.49 -7.59
CA PRO A 92 15.35 3.76 -7.81
C PRO A 92 16.26 3.09 -6.78
N SER A 93 15.79 2.93 -5.53
CA SER A 93 16.54 2.22 -4.49
C SER A 93 16.72 0.74 -4.79
N ASP A 94 15.74 0.09 -5.42
CA ASP A 94 15.79 -1.34 -5.74
C ASP A 94 16.83 -1.58 -6.84
N LEU A 95 16.82 -0.73 -7.87
CA LEU A 95 17.79 -0.77 -8.95
C LEU A 95 19.21 -0.45 -8.45
N ALA A 96 19.35 0.56 -7.58
CA ALA A 96 20.63 0.88 -6.95
C ALA A 96 21.14 -0.28 -6.08
N ALA A 97 20.27 -0.95 -5.32
CA ALA A 97 20.63 -2.11 -4.52
C ALA A 97 21.17 -3.27 -5.38
N ILE A 98 20.55 -3.54 -6.53
CA ILE A 98 21.05 -4.53 -7.50
C ILE A 98 22.42 -4.10 -8.05
N GLN A 99 22.59 -2.83 -8.45
CA GLN A 99 23.84 -2.35 -9.05
C GLN A 99 25.02 -2.32 -8.06
N PHE A 100 24.76 -2.03 -6.79
CA PHE A 100 25.80 -1.99 -5.76
C PHE A 100 26.09 -3.36 -5.15
N ASP A 101 25.25 -4.37 -5.39
CA ASP A 101 25.47 -5.72 -4.88
C ASP A 101 26.59 -6.45 -5.63
N ARG A 102 27.78 -6.44 -5.04
CA ARG A 102 28.96 -7.16 -5.55
C ARG A 102 28.86 -8.68 -5.39
N SER A 103 27.95 -9.20 -4.58
CA SER A 103 27.77 -10.64 -4.36
C SER A 103 26.95 -11.30 -5.47
N GLY A 104 26.19 -10.52 -6.24
CA GLY A 104 25.27 -11.02 -7.27
C GLY A 104 24.03 -11.73 -6.73
N THR A 105 23.78 -11.66 -5.42
CA THR A 105 22.61 -12.32 -4.79
C THR A 105 21.31 -11.53 -4.98
N THR A 106 21.43 -10.22 -5.22
CA THR A 106 20.32 -9.29 -5.49
C THR A 106 20.17 -9.13 -7.00
N HIS A 107 19.11 -9.67 -7.57
CA HIS A 107 18.88 -9.62 -9.02
C HIS A 107 17.40 -9.68 -9.37
N ILE A 108 17.10 -9.35 -10.62
CA ILE A 108 15.81 -9.61 -11.28
C ILE A 108 16.02 -10.84 -12.15
N GLY A 109 15.19 -11.86 -11.95
CA GLY A 109 15.20 -13.09 -12.73
C GLY A 109 14.50 -12.95 -14.07
N ARG A 110 13.91 -14.05 -14.56
CA ARG A 110 13.26 -14.09 -15.88
C ARG A 110 12.03 -13.19 -16.00
N PHE A 111 11.34 -12.91 -14.89
CA PHE A 111 10.13 -12.10 -14.85
C PHE A 111 10.33 -10.92 -13.91
N VAL A 112 9.65 -9.79 -14.19
CA VAL A 112 9.75 -8.57 -13.36
C VAL A 112 9.35 -8.84 -11.90
N ILE A 113 8.40 -9.74 -11.68
CA ILE A 113 7.93 -10.17 -10.34
C ILE A 113 8.82 -11.23 -9.69
N ASN A 114 9.81 -11.78 -10.41
CA ASN A 114 10.72 -12.78 -9.89
C ASN A 114 12.05 -12.09 -9.54
N HIS A 115 12.17 -11.55 -8.34
CA HIS A 115 13.35 -10.82 -7.90
C HIS A 115 13.58 -10.94 -6.39
N SER A 116 14.81 -10.63 -5.96
CA SER A 116 15.28 -10.87 -4.58
C SER A 116 14.51 -10.12 -3.48
N PHE A 117 13.73 -9.09 -3.81
CA PHE A 117 13.00 -8.27 -2.83
C PHE A 117 11.60 -8.79 -2.48
N ILE A 118 11.04 -9.74 -3.26
CA ILE A 118 9.68 -10.25 -3.02
C ILE A 118 9.56 -10.86 -1.62
N LEU A 119 10.46 -11.79 -1.28
CA LEU A 119 10.37 -12.53 -0.03
C LEU A 119 10.61 -11.62 1.19
N PRO A 120 11.69 -10.80 1.25
CA PRO A 120 11.87 -9.86 2.35
C PRO A 120 10.72 -8.86 2.50
N GLY A 121 10.23 -8.31 1.39
CA GLY A 121 9.12 -7.35 1.41
C GLY A 121 7.81 -7.96 1.89
N LEU A 122 7.48 -9.16 1.40
CA LEU A 122 6.27 -9.89 1.82
C LEU A 122 6.34 -10.23 3.32
N ILE A 123 7.47 -10.74 3.80
CA ILE A 123 7.65 -11.04 5.23
C ILE A 123 7.50 -9.75 6.05
N GLY A 124 8.21 -8.68 5.69
CA GLY A 124 8.17 -7.42 6.43
C GLY A 124 6.76 -6.84 6.53
N VAL A 125 6.05 -6.76 5.41
CA VAL A 125 4.69 -6.20 5.37
C VAL A 125 3.68 -7.11 6.07
N SER A 126 3.69 -8.42 5.78
CA SER A 126 2.72 -9.34 6.38
C SER A 126 2.87 -9.43 7.89
N VAL A 127 4.10 -9.58 8.40
CA VAL A 127 4.37 -9.63 9.84
C VAL A 127 3.98 -8.31 10.51
N SER A 128 4.34 -7.17 9.91
CA SER A 128 3.99 -5.86 10.47
C SER A 128 2.47 -5.64 10.54
N CYS A 129 1.73 -6.04 9.50
CA CYS A 129 0.27 -5.97 9.53
C CYS A 129 -0.32 -6.92 10.57
N VAL A 130 0.13 -8.17 10.64
CA VAL A 130 -0.36 -9.15 11.65
C VAL A 130 -0.15 -8.62 13.06
N PHE A 131 1.03 -8.11 13.39
CA PHE A 131 1.29 -7.52 14.70
C PHE A 131 0.53 -6.21 14.92
N GLY A 132 0.34 -5.39 13.89
CA GLY A 132 -0.52 -4.21 13.97
C GLY A 132 -1.94 -4.56 14.41
N TRP A 133 -2.51 -5.63 13.86
CA TRP A 133 -3.82 -6.15 14.24
C TRP A 133 -3.84 -6.76 15.64
N ILE A 134 -2.82 -7.54 16.00
CA ILE A 134 -2.68 -8.10 17.35
C ILE A 134 -2.64 -6.97 18.38
N PHE A 135 -1.85 -5.93 18.16
CA PHE A 135 -1.77 -4.80 19.07
C PHE A 135 -3.07 -4.02 19.13
N ALA A 136 -3.72 -3.76 17.99
CA ALA A 136 -5.01 -3.08 17.97
C ALA A 136 -6.07 -3.83 18.79
N ALA A 137 -6.13 -5.17 18.68
CA ALA A 137 -7.00 -6.00 19.50
C ALA A 137 -6.60 -6.01 21.00
N MET A 138 -5.30 -6.14 21.30
CA MET A 138 -4.80 -6.16 22.69
C MET A 138 -5.11 -4.87 23.46
N TYR A 139 -5.08 -3.73 22.78
CA TYR A 139 -5.39 -2.43 23.38
C TYR A 139 -6.88 -2.06 23.31
N GLY A 140 -7.75 -2.94 22.80
CA GLY A 140 -9.20 -2.72 22.74
C GLY A 140 -9.62 -1.70 21.68
N PHE A 141 -8.83 -1.52 20.63
CA PHE A 141 -9.20 -0.70 19.46
C PHE A 141 -10.02 -1.50 18.43
N LEU A 142 -10.01 -2.83 18.50
CA LEU A 142 -10.78 -3.76 17.65
C LEU A 142 -11.83 -4.53 18.44
#